data_AF-A0A920KVB5-F1
#
_entry.id   AF-A0A920KVB5-F1
#
_cell.length_a   1.000
_cell.length_b   1.000
_cell.length_c   1.000
_cell.angle_alpha   90.00
_cell.angle_beta   90.00
_cell.angle_gamma   90.00
#
_symmetry.space_group_name_H-M   'P 1'
#
loop_
_entity.id
_entity.type
_entity.pdbx_description
1 polymer ?
#
loop_
_entity_poly.entity_id
_entity_poly.type
_entity_poly.pdbx_seq_one_letter_code
_entity_poly.pdbx_strand_id
1 'polypeptide(L)' 'MEVPSGGIVTLLGGNGTGKSTLLKAISGLIPLMEGEVIFDGVSVSKLKPHERMRLGLVQVTQAKKPTRL' A
#
# COMPACT_ATOMS: atom_id res chain seq x y z
N MET A 1 1.06 2.15 12.35
CA MET A 1 -0.32 1.63 12.28
C MET A 1 -0.22 0.13 12.20
N GLU A 2 -1.18 -0.59 12.78
CA GLU A 2 -1.21 -2.05 12.74
C GLU A 2 -2.54 -2.52 12.17
N VAL A 3 -2.50 -3.61 11.42
CA VAL A 3 -3.68 -4.32 10.94
C VAL A 3 -3.65 -5.69 11.58
N PRO A 4 -4.59 -6.03 12.47
CA PRO A 4 -4.65 -7.36 13.07
C PRO A 4 -4.79 -8.44 12.00
N SER A 5 -4.30 -9.65 12.29
CA SER A 5 -4.55 -10.80 11.41
C SER A 5 -6.05 -11.01 11.22
N GLY A 6 -6.50 -11.13 9.97
CA GLY A 6 -7.93 -11.20 9.61
C GLY A 6 -8.71 -9.89 9.80
N GLY A 7 -8.07 -8.82 10.25
CA GLY A 7 -8.68 -7.52 10.50
C GLY A 7 -8.78 -6.64 9.25
N ILE A 8 -9.68 -5.66 9.32
CA ILE A 8 -9.85 -4.64 8.29
C ILE A 8 -9.63 -3.26 8.94
N VAL A 9 -8.79 -2.43 8.33
CA VAL A 9 -8.54 -1.06 8.77
C VAL A 9 -8.90 -0.10 7.65
N THR A 10 -9.60 0.99 7.99
CA THR A 10 -10.00 2.03 7.04
C THR A 10 -9.20 3.30 7.28
N LEU A 11 -8.61 3.85 6.22
CA LEU A 11 -7.95 5.15 6.25
C LEU A 11 -8.95 6.25 5.87
N LEU A 12 -9.35 7.07 6.86
CA LEU A 12 -10.28 8.18 6.67
C LEU A 12 -9.56 9.51 6.47
N GLY A 13 -10.18 10.42 5.72
CA GLY A 13 -9.70 11.80 5.51
C GLY A 13 -10.12 12.37 4.17
N GLY A 14 -10.07 13.69 4.02
CA GLY A 14 -10.41 14.39 2.77
C GLY A 14 -9.41 14.16 1.63
N ASN A 15 -9.67 14.75 0.46
CA ASN A 15 -8.70 14.71 -0.64
C ASN A 15 -7.41 15.44 -0.24
N GLY A 16 -6.25 14.94 -0.70
CA GLY A 16 -4.95 15.55 -0.39
C GLY A 16 -4.34 15.17 0.96
N THR A 17 -5.03 14.43 1.83
CA THR A 17 -4.49 14.06 3.15
C THR A 17 -3.45 12.92 3.13
N GLY A 18 -2.94 12.54 1.95
CA GLY A 18 -1.86 11.55 1.83
C GLY A 18 -2.26 10.08 1.84
N LYS A 19 -3.56 9.72 1.91
CA LYS A 19 -4.01 8.31 1.88
C LYS A 19 -3.45 7.50 0.71
N SER A 20 -3.56 8.05 -0.51
CA SER A 20 -3.04 7.39 -1.71
C SER A 20 -1.52 7.31 -1.72
N THR A 21 -0.84 8.30 -1.14
CA THR A 21 0.62 8.28 -0.96
C THR A 21 1.02 7.16 -0.01
N LEU A 22 0.34 7.03 1.13
CA LEU A 22 0.57 5.95 2.10
C LEU A 22 0.36 4.57 1.46
N LEU A 23 -0.76 4.35 0.76
CA LEU A 23 -1.03 3.07 0.08
C LEU A 23 0.02 2.75 -0.99
N LYS A 24 0.49 3.75 -1.75
CA LYS A 24 1.58 3.56 -2.72
C LYS A 24 2.90 3.19 -2.06
N ALA A 25 3.21 3.78 -0.90
CA ALA A 25 4.44 3.47 -0.16
C ALA A 25 4.41 2.05 0.44
N ILE A 26 3.29 1.65 1.04
CA ILE A 26 3.06 0.27 1.53
C ILE A 26 3.21 -0.75 0.39
N SER A 27 2.79 -0.39 -0.82
CA SER A 27 2.87 -1.26 -2.00
C SER A 27 4.20 -1.18 -2.74
N GLY A 28 5.13 -0.33 -2.29
CA GLY A 28 6.46 -0.17 -2.87
C GLY A 28 6.48 0.61 -4.19
N LEU A 29 5.38 1.27 -4.55
CA LEU A 29 5.29 2.09 -5.77
C LEU A 29 6.00 3.44 -5.63
N ILE A 30 6.20 3.89 -4.40
CA ILE A 30 7.05 5.03 -4.04
C ILE A 30 7.93 4.63 -2.85
N PRO A 31 9.14 5.19 -2.71
CA PRO A 31 10.02 4.88 -1.59
C PRO A 31 9.45 5.43 -0.27
N LEU A 32 9.78 4.75 0.83
CA LEU A 32 9.58 5.29 2.18
C LEU A 32 10.66 6.34 2.44
N MET A 33 10.28 7.47 3.02
CA MET A 33 11.24 8.48 3.48
C MET A 33 11.91 8.04 4.77
N GLU A 34 11.14 7.42 5.67
CA GLU A 34 11.57 6.92 6.97
C GLU A 34 10.62 5.79 7.43
N GLY A 35 11.05 5.06 8.48
CA GLY A 35 10.28 3.98 9.08
C GLY A 35 10.34 2.67 8.28
N GLU A 36 9.42 1.76 8.61
CA GLU A 36 9.36 0.42 8.02
C GLU A 36 7.92 -0.07 7.78
N VAL A 37 7.79 -0.98 6.83
CA VAL A 37 6.57 -1.74 6.57
C VAL A 37 6.90 -3.22 6.81
N ILE A 38 6.20 -3.82 7.76
CA ILE A 38 6.30 -5.24 8.09
C ILE A 38 5.02 -5.93 7.61
N PHE A 39 5.18 -7.01 6.86
CA PHE A 39 4.08 -7.85 6.37
C PHE A 39 4.38 -9.31 6.73
N ASP A 40 3.47 -9.95 7.48
CA ASP A 40 3.64 -11.31 8.01
C ASP A 40 5.02 -11.55 8.68
N GLY A 41 5.45 -10.58 9.49
CA GLY A 41 6.74 -10.63 10.21
C GLY A 41 7.97 -10.33 9.34
N VAL A 42 7.81 -10.10 8.04
CA VAL A 42 8.91 -9.79 7.11
C VAL A 42 8.93 -8.31 6.79
N SER A 43 10.09 -7.67 6.92
CA SER A 43 10.27 -6.29 6.46
C SER A 43 10.22 -6.23 4.93
N VAL A 44 9.22 -5.55 4.39
CA VAL A 44 9.03 -5.36 2.94
C VAL A 44 9.52 -4.01 2.45
N SER A 45 10.02 -3.15 3.36
CA SER A 45 10.39 -1.76 3.13
C SER A 45 11.30 -1.54 1.91
N LYS A 46 12.23 -2.46 1.65
CA LYS A 46 13.20 -2.39 0.56
C LYS A 46 12.86 -3.24 -0.66
N LEU A 47 11.77 -4.01 -0.59
CA LEU A 47 11.33 -4.88 -1.68
C LEU A 47 10.64 -4.07 -2.77
N LYS A 48 10.88 -4.43 -4.03
CA LYS A 48 10.18 -3.91 -5.19
C LYS A 48 8.71 -4.41 -5.20
N PRO A 49 7.78 -3.70 -5.86
CA PRO A 49 6.35 -4.09 -5.88
C PRO A 49 6.08 -5.55 -6.25
N HIS A 50 6.78 -6.08 -7.26
CA HIS A 50 6.59 -7.47 -7.70
C HIS A 50 7.12 -8.51 -6.70
N GLU A 51 8.09 -8.16 -5.86
CA GLU A 51 8.59 -9.02 -4.78
C GLU A 51 7.59 -9.04 -3.62
N ARG A 52 7.00 -7.88 -3.28
CA ARG A 52 5.91 -7.78 -2.29
C ARG A 52 4.68 -8.58 -2.72
N MET A 53 4.32 -8.53 -4.01
CA MET A 53 3.22 -9.32 -4.58
C MET A 53 3.43 -10.83 -4.40
N ARG A 54 4.66 -11.33 -4.56
CA ARG A 54 4.98 -12.76 -4.38
C ARG A 54 4.81 -13.21 -2.92
N LEU A 55 4.88 -12.28 -1.96
CA LEU A 55 4.58 -12.54 -0.55
C LEU A 55 3.07 -12.48 -0.24
N GLY A 56 2.22 -12.06 -1.19
CA GLY A 56 0.78 -11.92 -0.99
C GLY A 56 0.31 -10.48 -0.67
N LEU A 57 1.21 -9.50 -0.65
CA LEU A 57 0.84 -8.09 -0.49
C LEU A 57 0.41 -7.50 -1.83
N VAL A 58 -0.90 -7.28 -2.01
CA VAL A 58 -1.50 -6.82 -3.27
C VAL A 58 -2.26 -5.52 -3.09
N GLN A 59 -2.01 -4.55 -3.97
CA GLN A 59 -2.78 -3.30 -4.03
C GLN A 59 -3.81 -3.35 -5.16
N VAL A 60 -5.07 -3.25 -4.80
CA VAL A 60 -6.14 -2.95 -5.77
C VAL A 60 -6.24 -1.43 -5.91
N THR A 61 -5.94 -0.92 -7.10
CA THR A 61 -5.99 0.52 -7.37
C THR A 61 -7.38 0.95 -7.80
N GLN A 62 -7.69 2.23 -7.64
CA GLN A 62 -8.96 2.78 -8.10
C GLN A 62 -9.07 2.63 -9.63
N ALA A 63 -10.19 2.08 -10.10
CA ALA A 63 -10.49 2.00 -11.52
C ALA A 63 -10.46 3.40 -12.15
N LYS A 64 -9.70 3.54 -13.25
CA LYS A 64 -9.79 4.72 -14.11
C LYS A 64 -11.03 4.56 -14.98
N LYS A 65 -11.82 5.63 -15.14
CA LYS A 65 -12.96 5.62 -16.07
C LYS A 65 -12.43 5.25 -17.47
N PRO A 66 -13.11 4.38 -18.22
CA PRO A 66 -12.74 4.14 -19.60
C PRO A 66 -12.85 5.46 -20.36
N THR A 67 -11.75 5.86 -21.01
CA THR A 67 -11.75 6.99 -21.93
C THR A 67 -12.67 6.61 -23.09
N ARG A 68 -13.78 7.32 -23.28
CA ARG A 68 -14.56 7.20 -24.51
C ARG A 68 -13.70 7.73 -25.66
N LEU A 69 -13.33 6.84 -26.57
CA LEU A 69 -12.97 7.19 -27.95
C LEU A 69 -14.25 7.21 -28.78
#